data_AF-A0A183EWA7-F1
#
_entry.id   AF-A0A183EWA7-F1
#
_cell.length_a   1.000
_cell.length_b   1.000
_cell.length_c   1.000
_cell.angle_alpha   90.00
_cell.angle_beta   90.00
_cell.angle_gamma   90.00
#
_symmetry.space_group_name_H-M   'P 1'
#
loop_
_entity.id
_entity.type
_entity.pdbx_description
1 polymer ?
#
loop_
_entity_poly.entity_id
_entity_poly.type
_entity_poly.pdbx_seq_one_letter_code
_entity_poly.pdbx_strand_id
1 'polypeptide(L)'
;MHAECENNSVFALQSCQPAAEQELAVLADVLSQVECKRDHLYESDLHYLCMLYRENAFGQLQHLSKYFSFSNVLRGFETLTQRLYNVTFSVSAPELSEIWPGNVIKIDVFQDEKQFLGTIYVDLEERKTKSSGDCHFTVRCSKQVFSSLISIHVQMHLL
;
A
#
# COMPACT_ATOMS: atom_id res chain seq x y z
N MET A 1 13.90 12.75 25.49
CA MET A 1 13.45 12.67 24.08
C MET A 1 14.47 12.05 23.12
N HIS A 2 15.63 12.65 22.81
CA HIS A 2 16.61 12.01 21.89
C HIS A 2 17.23 10.72 22.47
N ALA A 3 17.66 10.72 23.73
CA ALA A 3 18.26 9.53 24.37
C ALA A 3 17.26 8.38 24.62
N GLU A 4 15.97 8.68 24.80
CA GLU A 4 14.92 7.64 24.92
C GLU A 4 14.60 6.99 23.57
N CYS A 5 14.70 7.77 22.47
CA CYS A 5 14.50 7.26 21.12
C CYS A 5 15.64 6.30 20.72
N GLU A 6 16.89 6.63 21.08
CA GLU A 6 18.06 5.76 20.87
C GLU A 6 18.00 4.48 21.71
N ASN A 7 17.53 4.55 22.96
CA ASN A 7 17.37 3.35 23.79
C ASN A 7 16.26 2.42 23.25
N ASN A 8 15.18 3.00 22.72
CA ASN A 8 14.10 2.20 22.10
C ASN A 8 14.52 1.55 20.78
N SER A 9 15.35 2.21 19.97
CA SER A 9 15.86 1.62 18.72
C SER A 9 16.84 0.47 19.01
N VAL A 10 17.73 0.62 19.98
CA VAL A 10 18.63 -0.47 20.42
C VAL A 10 17.85 -1.66 20.96
N PHE A 11 16.84 -1.42 21.78
CA PHE A 11 15.99 -2.49 22.31
C PHE A 11 15.22 -3.23 21.21
N ALA A 12 14.68 -2.51 20.23
CA ALA A 12 13.99 -3.11 19.09
C ALA A 12 14.95 -3.97 18.24
N LEU A 13 16.17 -3.48 17.99
CA LEU A 13 17.20 -4.23 17.25
C LEU A 13 17.58 -5.52 17.99
N GLN A 14 17.85 -5.44 19.29
CA GLN A 14 18.18 -6.60 20.11
C GLN A 14 17.04 -7.62 20.17
N SER A 15 15.79 -7.15 20.19
CA SER A 15 14.61 -8.03 20.22
C SER A 15 14.39 -8.75 18.89
N CYS A 16 14.67 -8.11 17.75
CA CYS A 16 14.51 -8.69 16.43
C CYS A 16 15.71 -9.55 15.99
N GLN A 17 16.88 -9.36 16.61
CA GLN A 17 18.13 -10.03 16.20
C GLN A 17 18.01 -11.56 16.11
N PRO A 18 17.43 -12.29 17.09
CA PRO A 18 17.32 -13.75 16.99
C PRO A 18 16.49 -14.22 15.80
N ALA A 19 15.40 -13.52 15.49
CA ALA A 19 14.55 -13.83 14.34
C ALA A 19 15.27 -13.55 13.02
N ALA A 20 16.00 -12.43 12.93
CA ALA A 20 16.79 -12.09 11.76
C ALA A 20 17.92 -13.10 11.52
N GLU A 21 18.62 -13.55 12.56
CA GLU A 21 19.66 -14.59 12.46
C GLU A 21 19.08 -15.93 11.98
N GLN A 22 17.88 -16.30 12.46
CA GLN A 22 17.18 -17.49 12.01
C GLN A 22 16.79 -17.39 10.52
N GLU A 23 16.23 -16.25 10.09
CA GLU A 23 15.89 -16.01 8.67
C GLU A 23 17.13 -16.06 7.78
N LEU A 24 18.23 -15.44 8.20
CA LEU A 24 19.51 -15.49 7.47
C LEU A 24 20.08 -16.91 7.37
N ALA A 25 19.96 -17.72 8.42
CA ALA A 25 20.38 -19.12 8.39
C ALA A 25 19.57 -19.95 7.38
N VAL A 26 18.26 -19.69 7.28
CA VAL A 26 17.39 -20.33 6.27
C VAL A 26 17.83 -19.92 4.86
N LEU A 27 18.10 -18.64 4.63
CA LEU A 27 18.55 -18.18 3.31
C LEU A 27 19.93 -18.73 2.93
N ALA A 28 20.82 -18.90 3.91
CA ALA A 28 22.12 -19.55 3.68
C ALA A 28 21.97 -21.03 3.26
N ASP A 29 21.02 -21.76 3.87
CA ASP A 29 20.70 -23.13 3.45
C ASP A 29 20.15 -23.15 2.01
N VAL A 30 19.21 -22.26 1.67
CA VAL A 30 18.67 -22.12 0.30
C VAL A 30 19.79 -21.79 -0.70
N LEU A 31 20.72 -20.90 -0.34
CA LEU A 31 21.88 -20.57 -1.18
C LEU A 31 22.72 -21.82 -1.46
N SER A 32 23.02 -22.63 -0.43
CA SER A 32 23.83 -23.84 -0.59
C SER A 32 23.20 -24.87 -1.54
N GLN A 33 21.87 -24.90 -1.64
CA GLN A 33 21.13 -25.77 -2.55
C GLN A 33 21.20 -25.30 -4.01
N VAL A 34 21.32 -23.99 -4.24
CA VAL A 34 21.31 -23.38 -5.59
C VAL A 34 22.72 -23.17 -6.13
N GLU A 35 23.67 -22.82 -5.26
CA GLU A 35 25.08 -22.60 -5.61
C GLU A 35 26.02 -23.28 -4.61
N CYS A 36 26.56 -24.44 -5.00
CA CYS A 36 27.49 -25.23 -4.18
C CYS A 36 28.89 -24.59 -3.97
N LYS A 37 29.18 -23.43 -4.59
CA LYS A 37 30.53 -22.82 -4.62
C LYS A 37 30.65 -21.53 -3.81
N ARG A 38 29.57 -21.06 -3.18
CA ARG A 38 29.53 -19.76 -2.53
C ARG A 38 29.18 -19.95 -1.05
N ASP A 39 30.09 -19.53 -0.18
CA ASP A 39 30.02 -19.79 1.27
C ASP A 39 29.44 -18.62 2.07
N HIS A 40 29.16 -17.49 1.41
CA HIS A 40 28.73 -16.25 2.06
C HIS A 40 27.54 -15.61 1.33
N LEU A 41 26.59 -15.12 2.13
CA LEU A 41 25.41 -14.41 1.67
C LEU A 41 25.72 -12.91 1.57
N TYR A 42 25.33 -12.29 0.46
CA TYR A 42 25.42 -10.85 0.24
C TYR A 42 24.03 -10.20 0.25
N GLU A 43 24.00 -8.88 0.48
CA GLU A 43 22.75 -8.10 0.47
C GLU A 43 21.99 -8.21 -0.86
N SER A 44 22.71 -8.32 -1.98
CA SER A 44 22.13 -8.53 -3.30
C SER A 44 21.37 -9.85 -3.44
N ASP A 45 21.69 -10.85 -2.61
CA ASP A 45 21.13 -12.19 -2.70
C ASP A 45 19.76 -12.26 -2.00
N LEU A 46 19.49 -11.37 -1.05
CA LEU A 46 18.32 -11.42 -0.17
C LEU A 46 17.02 -11.50 -0.95
N HIS A 47 16.80 -10.60 -1.92
CA HIS A 47 15.55 -10.56 -2.68
C HIS A 47 15.31 -11.87 -3.44
N TYR A 48 16.34 -12.35 -4.15
CA TYR A 48 16.27 -13.56 -4.95
C TYR A 48 16.06 -14.81 -4.09
N LEU A 49 16.85 -14.98 -3.02
CA LEU A 49 16.75 -16.13 -2.12
C LEU A 49 15.42 -16.13 -1.36
N CYS A 50 14.94 -14.97 -0.91
CA CYS A 50 13.60 -14.85 -0.30
C CYS A 50 12.50 -15.25 -1.27
N MET A 51 12.59 -14.85 -2.54
CA MET A 51 11.64 -15.28 -3.57
C MET A 51 11.64 -16.79 -3.74
N LEU A 52 12.82 -17.42 -3.88
CA LEU A 52 12.95 -18.87 -4.02
C LEU A 52 12.42 -19.62 -2.80
N TYR A 53 12.78 -19.18 -1.59
CA TYR A 53 12.28 -19.76 -0.35
C TYR A 53 10.76 -19.71 -0.29
N ARG A 54 10.16 -18.55 -0.58
CA ARG A 54 8.70 -18.39 -0.58
C ARG A 54 8.02 -19.28 -1.61
N GLU A 55 8.57 -19.37 -2.81
CA GLU A 55 8.03 -20.21 -3.87
C GLU A 55 8.11 -21.69 -3.51
N ASN A 56 9.20 -22.14 -2.90
CA ASN A 56 9.36 -23.52 -2.44
C ASN A 56 8.45 -23.86 -1.26
N ALA A 57 8.29 -22.94 -0.30
CA ALA A 57 7.50 -23.16 0.91
C ALA A 57 5.98 -23.03 0.67
N PHE A 58 5.57 -22.10 -0.18
CA PHE A 58 4.15 -21.72 -0.35
C PHE A 58 3.62 -21.87 -1.78
N GLY A 59 4.48 -22.22 -2.74
CA GLY A 59 4.12 -22.30 -4.16
C GLY A 59 4.03 -20.94 -4.86
N GLN A 60 3.76 -20.97 -6.16
CA GLN A 60 3.59 -19.76 -6.96
C GLN A 60 2.24 -19.08 -6.70
N LEU A 61 2.26 -17.83 -6.27
CA LEU A 61 1.05 -17.04 -5.98
C LEU A 61 0.55 -16.21 -7.17
N GLN A 62 1.23 -16.27 -8.32
CA GLN A 62 0.91 -15.48 -9.52
C GLN A 62 -0.55 -15.65 -9.95
N HIS A 63 -1.07 -16.87 -9.83
CA HIS A 63 -2.43 -17.24 -10.20
C HIS A 63 -3.50 -16.60 -9.30
N LEU A 64 -3.15 -16.06 -8.12
CA LEU A 64 -4.08 -15.35 -7.26
C LEU A 64 -4.46 -13.97 -7.81
N SER A 65 -3.60 -13.36 -8.62
CA SER A 65 -3.81 -12.01 -9.19
C SER A 65 -5.18 -11.84 -9.86
N LYS A 66 -5.70 -12.89 -10.50
CA LYS A 66 -7.02 -12.89 -11.16
C LYS A 66 -8.20 -12.66 -10.22
N TYR A 67 -8.05 -12.93 -8.93
CA TYR A 67 -9.09 -12.68 -7.92
C TYR A 67 -9.04 -11.24 -7.39
N PHE A 68 -7.88 -10.58 -7.50
CA PHE A 68 -7.62 -9.23 -7.00
C PHE A 68 -7.65 -8.18 -8.12
N SER A 69 -8.67 -8.23 -8.99
CA SER A 69 -8.92 -7.12 -9.90
C SER A 69 -9.20 -5.83 -9.11
N PHE A 70 -8.87 -4.67 -9.68
CA PHE A 70 -9.12 -3.37 -9.04
C PHE A 70 -10.57 -3.24 -8.54
N SER A 71 -11.55 -3.61 -9.38
CA SER A 71 -12.96 -3.57 -9.03
C SER A 71 -13.32 -4.47 -7.83
N ASN A 72 -12.70 -5.66 -7.71
CA ASN A 72 -12.94 -6.56 -6.58
C ASN A 72 -12.33 -6.00 -5.29
N VAL A 73 -11.11 -5.46 -5.38
CA VAL A 73 -10.44 -4.83 -4.23
C VAL A 73 -11.23 -3.61 -3.75
N LEU A 74 -11.65 -2.74 -4.66
CA LEU A 74 -12.45 -1.56 -4.34
C LEU A 74 -13.79 -1.93 -3.69
N ARG A 75 -14.48 -2.95 -4.20
CA ARG A 75 -15.73 -3.45 -3.60
C ARG A 75 -15.51 -4.04 -2.20
N GLY A 76 -14.40 -4.75 -1.99
CA GLY A 76 -14.01 -5.24 -0.67
C GLY A 76 -13.76 -4.10 0.31
N PHE A 77 -13.03 -3.07 -0.13
CA PHE A 77 -12.78 -1.86 0.64
C PHE A 77 -14.06 -1.10 0.99
N GLU A 78 -14.97 -0.94 0.02
CA GLU A 78 -16.32 -0.41 0.24
C GLU A 78 -17.08 -1.19 1.31
N THR A 79 -17.09 -2.52 1.20
CA THR A 79 -17.78 -3.37 2.18
C THR A 79 -17.24 -3.17 3.60
N LEU A 80 -15.92 -3.05 3.75
CA LEU A 80 -15.28 -2.83 5.05
C LEU A 80 -15.63 -1.46 5.63
N THR A 81 -15.49 -0.40 4.83
CA THR A 81 -15.75 0.98 5.26
C THR A 81 -17.23 1.24 5.55
N GLN A 82 -18.14 0.64 4.78
CA GLN A 82 -19.56 0.68 5.07
C GLN A 82 -19.87 0.02 6.42
N ARG A 83 -19.30 -1.15 6.70
CA ARG A 83 -19.57 -1.85 7.97
C ARG A 83 -18.95 -1.18 9.19
N LEU A 84 -17.76 -0.60 9.04
CA LEU A 84 -17.01 -0.02 10.16
C LEU A 84 -17.38 1.44 10.42
N TYR A 85 -17.67 2.21 9.36
CA TYR A 85 -17.82 3.66 9.43
C TYR A 85 -19.13 4.16 8.80
N ASN A 86 -19.92 3.28 8.21
CA ASN A 86 -21.13 3.63 7.48
C ASN A 86 -20.87 4.65 6.35
N VAL A 87 -19.73 4.45 5.69
CA VAL A 87 -19.27 5.21 4.53
C VAL A 87 -19.52 4.41 3.25
N THR A 88 -20.04 5.07 2.22
CA THR A 88 -20.30 4.49 0.90
C THR A 88 -19.56 5.26 -0.20
N PHE A 89 -19.35 4.61 -1.34
CA PHE A 89 -18.59 5.15 -2.46
C PHE A 89 -19.43 5.20 -3.73
N SER A 90 -19.23 6.24 -4.54
CA SER A 90 -19.86 6.36 -5.85
C SER A 90 -18.83 6.82 -6.87
N VAL A 91 -18.61 6.04 -7.93
CA VAL A 91 -17.81 6.49 -9.07
C VAL A 91 -18.56 7.63 -9.77
N SER A 92 -17.89 8.74 -10.02
CA SER A 92 -18.47 9.90 -10.69
C SER A 92 -17.59 10.40 -11.83
N ALA A 93 -18.21 11.15 -12.75
CA ALA A 93 -17.49 11.76 -13.85
C ALA A 93 -16.72 13.00 -13.34
N PRO A 94 -15.44 13.16 -13.71
CA PRO A 94 -14.71 14.39 -13.43
C PRO A 94 -15.21 15.53 -14.32
N GLU A 95 -15.20 16.75 -13.79
CA GLU A 95 -15.49 17.98 -14.53
C GLU A 95 -14.34 18.33 -15.50
N LEU A 96 -14.63 19.24 -16.43
CA LEU A 96 -13.63 19.72 -17.38
C LEU A 96 -12.43 20.34 -16.63
N SER A 97 -11.24 19.83 -16.91
CA SER A 97 -9.96 20.24 -16.28
C SER A 97 -9.82 19.88 -14.79
N GLU A 98 -10.68 19.03 -14.24
CA GLU A 98 -10.57 18.57 -12.85
C GLU A 98 -9.41 17.58 -12.65
N ILE A 99 -9.22 16.69 -13.62
CA ILE A 99 -8.17 15.65 -13.61
C ILE A 99 -7.11 15.94 -14.68
N TRP A 100 -5.87 15.52 -14.40
CA TRP A 100 -4.81 15.51 -15.42
C TRP A 100 -5.07 14.41 -16.46
N PRO A 101 -4.44 14.50 -17.64
CA PRO A 101 -4.52 13.44 -18.64
C PRO A 101 -4.05 12.08 -18.09
N GLY A 102 -4.87 11.04 -18.27
CA GLY A 102 -4.57 9.67 -17.87
C GLY A 102 -5.81 8.94 -17.33
N ASN A 103 -5.60 7.70 -16.88
CA ASN A 103 -6.63 6.87 -16.27
C ASN A 103 -6.79 7.16 -14.77
N VAL A 104 -7.40 8.30 -14.46
CA VAL A 104 -7.75 8.72 -13.10
C VAL A 104 -9.23 8.45 -12.82
N ILE A 105 -9.54 7.74 -11.75
CA ILE A 105 -10.90 7.43 -11.33
C ILE A 105 -11.31 8.38 -10.21
N LYS A 106 -12.44 9.06 -10.37
CA LYS A 106 -13.05 9.90 -9.33
C LYS A 106 -14.09 9.11 -8.56
N ILE A 107 -14.01 9.16 -7.24
CA ILE A 107 -14.90 8.45 -6.32
C ILE A 107 -15.42 9.45 -5.28
N ASP A 108 -16.72 9.69 -5.28
CA ASP A 108 -17.39 10.48 -4.25
C ASP A 108 -17.73 9.60 -3.04
N VAL A 109 -17.52 10.16 -1.86
CA VAL A 109 -17.60 9.47 -0.57
C VAL A 109 -18.77 10.05 0.22
N PHE A 110 -19.64 9.18 0.75
CA PHE A 110 -20.84 9.58 1.47
C PHE A 110 -20.92 8.92 2.84
N GLN A 111 -21.46 9.63 3.80
CA GLN A 111 -21.91 9.13 5.10
C GLN A 111 -23.41 8.86 5.01
N ASP A 112 -23.84 7.67 5.47
CA ASP A 112 -25.27 7.31 5.52
C ASP A 112 -25.99 7.49 4.15
N GLU A 113 -25.25 7.31 3.05
CA GLU A 113 -25.70 7.50 1.64
C GLU A 113 -26.20 8.91 1.28
N LYS A 114 -26.16 9.86 2.22
CA LYS A 114 -26.81 11.18 2.07
C LYS A 114 -25.84 12.33 2.19
N GLN A 115 -24.93 12.25 3.15
CA GLN A 115 -24.03 13.35 3.45
C GLN A 115 -22.73 13.16 2.68
N PHE A 116 -22.45 14.06 1.74
CA PHE A 116 -21.19 14.08 1.01
C PHE A 116 -20.02 14.42 1.93
N LEU A 117 -19.10 13.48 2.10
CA LEU A 117 -17.90 13.64 2.93
C LEU A 117 -16.72 14.19 2.13
N GLY A 118 -16.62 13.84 0.86
CA GLY A 118 -15.46 14.16 0.06
C GLY A 118 -15.30 13.39 -1.23
N THR A 119 -14.22 13.67 -1.94
CA THR A 119 -13.86 12.97 -3.19
C THR A 119 -12.47 12.35 -3.05
N ILE A 120 -12.33 11.12 -3.55
CA ILE A 120 -11.07 10.39 -3.70
C ILE A 120 -10.76 10.29 -5.20
N TYR A 121 -9.56 10.72 -5.59
CA TYR A 121 -9.02 10.43 -6.92
C TYR A 121 -8.08 9.23 -6.83
N VAL A 122 -8.25 8.26 -7.74
CA VAL A 122 -7.38 7.09 -7.85
C VAL A 122 -6.62 7.17 -9.16
N ASP A 123 -5.31 7.41 -9.06
CA ASP A 123 -4.41 7.52 -10.22
C ASP A 123 -3.63 6.21 -10.42
N LEU A 124 -4.19 5.34 -11.28
CA LEU A 124 -3.70 3.97 -11.53
C LEU A 124 -2.66 3.89 -12.64
N GLU A 125 -2.31 4.98 -13.33
CA GLU A 125 -1.50 4.88 -14.54
C GLU A 125 -0.05 5.26 -14.25
N GLU A 126 0.89 4.38 -14.62
CA GLU A 126 2.30 4.71 -14.62
C GLU A 126 2.63 5.68 -15.76
N ARG A 127 3.36 6.74 -15.44
CA ARG A 127 3.85 7.71 -16.43
C ARG A 127 5.17 8.31 -15.96
N LYS A 128 6.02 8.72 -16.91
CA LYS A 128 7.37 9.27 -16.62
C LYS A 128 7.37 10.47 -15.66
N THR A 129 6.28 11.21 -15.60
CA THR A 129 6.12 12.40 -14.75
C THR A 129 5.52 12.09 -13.38
N LYS A 130 5.06 10.85 -13.13
CA LYS A 130 4.57 10.38 -11.83
C LYS A 130 5.76 9.90 -11.00
N SER A 131 5.82 10.31 -9.74
CA SER A 131 6.81 9.81 -8.79
C SER A 131 6.67 8.31 -8.63
N SER A 132 7.79 7.60 -8.45
CA SER A 132 7.79 6.16 -8.21
C SER A 132 7.29 5.84 -6.79
N GLY A 133 6.37 4.89 -6.69
CA GLY A 133 5.90 4.33 -5.43
C GLY A 133 4.52 4.81 -4.99
N ASP A 134 3.84 3.97 -4.21
CA ASP A 134 2.51 4.23 -3.68
C ASP A 134 2.50 5.41 -2.70
N CYS A 135 1.51 6.30 -2.85
CA CYS A 135 1.39 7.46 -1.97
C CYS A 135 -0.04 8.00 -1.88
N HIS A 136 -0.34 8.65 -0.76
CA HIS A 136 -1.60 9.34 -0.52
C HIS A 136 -1.33 10.83 -0.33
N PHE A 137 -1.92 11.66 -1.18
CA PHE A 137 -1.86 13.12 -1.10
C PHE A 137 -3.21 13.71 -0.71
N THR A 138 -3.19 14.66 0.22
CA THR A 138 -4.39 15.46 0.51
C THR A 138 -4.37 16.67 -0.41
N VAL A 139 -5.29 16.72 -1.38
CA VAL A 139 -5.42 17.86 -2.31
C VAL A 139 -6.14 19.01 -1.62
N ARG A 140 -7.16 18.69 -0.81
CA ARG A 140 -7.92 19.68 -0.04
C ARG A 140 -8.29 19.12 1.32
N CYS A 141 -7.85 19.79 2.37
CA CYS A 141 -8.28 19.48 3.73
C CYS A 141 -9.73 19.91 3.96
N SER A 142 -10.49 19.16 4.77
CA SER A 142 -11.74 19.66 5.32
C SER A 142 -11.47 20.85 6.22
N LYS A 143 -12.30 21.88 6.09
CA LYS A 143 -12.31 23.01 7.02
C LYS A 143 -13.75 23.48 7.19
N GLN A 144 -14.13 23.80 8.42
CA GLN A 144 -15.34 24.54 8.67
C GLN A 144 -15.11 26.01 8.28
N VAL A 145 -15.81 26.48 7.26
CA VAL A 145 -15.67 27.86 6.77
C VAL A 145 -16.86 28.73 7.21
N PHE A 146 -18.04 28.14 7.43
CA PHE A 146 -19.23 28.76 8.07
C PHE A 146 -20.07 27.67 8.81
N SER A 147 -21.38 27.84 9.06
CA SER A 147 -22.24 26.80 9.65
C SER A 147 -22.42 25.54 8.77
N SER A 148 -21.70 25.46 7.65
CA SER A 148 -21.54 24.30 6.78
C SER A 148 -20.07 23.84 6.75
N LEU A 149 -19.84 22.54 6.87
CA LEU A 149 -18.54 21.88 6.67
C LEU A 149 -18.19 21.87 5.17
N ILE A 150 -16.92 22.13 4.82
CA ILE A 150 -16.39 21.84 3.49
C ILE A 150 -15.76 20.45 3.51
N SER A 151 -16.19 19.62 2.55
CA SER A 151 -15.81 18.22 2.35
C SER A 151 -14.32 18.03 2.03
N ILE A 152 -13.77 16.88 2.46
CA ILE A 152 -12.37 16.48 2.26
C ILE A 152 -12.15 16.14 0.78
N HIS A 153 -11.03 16.54 0.17
CA HIS A 153 -10.63 15.95 -1.12
C HIS A 153 -9.27 15.27 -0.94
N VAL A 154 -9.28 13.96 -1.14
CA VAL A 154 -8.13 13.06 -1.06
C VAL A 154 -7.74 12.65 -2.47
N GLN A 155 -6.44 12.53 -2.73
CA GLN A 155 -5.91 11.88 -3.91
C GLN A 155 -5.04 10.70 -3.49
N MET A 156 -5.46 9.50 -3.83
CA MET A 156 -4.62 8.31 -3.74
C MET A 156 -3.93 8.08 -5.08
N HIS A 157 -2.60 8.00 -5.05
CA HIS A 157 -1.86 7.32 -6.11
C HIS A 157 -1.73 5.86 -5.69
N LEU A 158 -2.24 4.97 -6.53
CA LEU A 158 -1.98 3.54 -6.44
C LEU A 158 -1.12 3.20 -7.67
N LEU A 159 -0.11 2.35 -7.47
CA LEU A 159 1.04 2.05 -8.34
C LEU A 159 2.25 2.96 -8.08
#